data_AF-A0A7C7JSK0-F1
#
_entry.id   AF-A0A7C7JSK0-F1
#
_cell.length_a   1.000
_cell.length_b   1.000
_cell.length_c   1.000
_cell.angle_alpha   90.00
_cell.angle_beta   90.00
_cell.angle_gamma   90.00
#
_symmetry.space_group_name_H-M   'P 1'
#
loop_
_entity.id
_entity.type
_entity.pdbx_description
1 polymer ?
#
loop_
_entity_poly.entity_id
_entity_poly.type
_entity_poly.pdbx_seq_one_letter_code
_entity_poly.pdbx_strand_id
1 'polypeptide(L)'
;MSPLLYPNHRDRLHWFIARHYLGAGRGRGLLSLITWISLGGVIVGVTALVVVIGVMSGMQEDLQAKILESTPHVIVLESGTTLRLHEWEEVVDLVMEVDEVVGAAPFVLSQVSVARTGTDGLYPQSANLYGIAIDTGRVAPTEMERQII
;
A
#
# COMPACT_ATOMS: atom_id res chain seq x y z
N MET A 1 55.09 -14.94 4.90
CA MET A 1 53.95 -15.65 5.51
C MET A 1 52.72 -15.36 4.64
N SER A 2 52.50 -16.16 3.61
CA SER A 2 51.33 -16.08 2.73
C SER A 2 50.59 -17.43 2.80
N PRO A 3 49.30 -17.46 3.18
CA PRO A 3 48.56 -18.71 3.21
C PRO A 3 48.18 -19.09 1.77
N LEU A 4 48.49 -20.33 1.38
CA LEU A 4 48.12 -20.90 0.10
C LEU A 4 46.62 -21.15 0.05
N LEU A 5 45.95 -20.44 -0.85
CA LEU A 5 44.55 -20.58 -1.21
C LEU A 5 44.37 -21.92 -1.95
N TYR A 6 43.89 -22.96 -1.26
CA TYR A 6 43.49 -24.22 -1.90
C TYR A 6 42.06 -24.10 -2.45
N PRO A 7 41.85 -24.18 -3.79
CA PRO A 7 40.51 -24.16 -4.37
C PRO A 7 39.78 -25.47 -4.06
N ASN A 8 38.59 -25.33 -3.48
CA ASN A 8 37.84 -26.41 -2.85
C ASN A 8 37.14 -27.32 -3.88
N HIS A 9 37.89 -28.26 -4.47
CA HIS A 9 37.33 -29.26 -5.40
C HIS A 9 36.54 -30.39 -4.69
N ARG A 10 36.55 -30.42 -3.35
CA ARG A 10 35.81 -31.41 -2.54
C ARG A 10 34.30 -31.23 -2.64
N ASP A 11 33.84 -30.07 -3.11
CA ASP A 11 32.42 -29.74 -3.06
C ASP A 11 31.58 -30.56 -4.04
N ARG A 12 32.17 -30.84 -5.19
CA ARG A 12 31.54 -31.65 -6.23
C ARG A 12 31.43 -33.12 -5.83
N LEU A 13 32.36 -33.62 -5.02
CA LEU A 13 32.38 -35.02 -4.60
C LEU A 13 31.30 -35.30 -3.54
N HIS A 14 31.16 -34.43 -2.53
CA HIS A 14 30.13 -34.64 -1.51
C HIS A 14 28.72 -34.51 -2.08
N TRP A 15 28.51 -33.60 -3.05
CA TRP A 15 27.21 -33.44 -3.70
C TRP A 15 26.89 -34.64 -4.60
N PHE A 16 27.91 -35.19 -5.27
CA PHE A 16 27.79 -36.41 -6.05
C PHE A 16 27.43 -37.61 -5.17
N ILE A 17 28.10 -37.78 -4.01
CA ILE A 17 27.80 -38.84 -3.03
C ILE A 17 26.40 -38.66 -2.44
N ALA A 18 26.04 -37.45 -2.03
CA ALA A 18 24.72 -37.15 -1.45
C ALA A 18 23.58 -37.45 -2.44
N ARG A 19 23.69 -36.99 -3.69
CA ARG A 19 22.68 -37.28 -4.71
C ARG A 19 22.64 -38.76 -5.09
N HIS A 20 23.80 -39.42 -5.14
CA HIS A 20 23.85 -40.85 -5.40
C HIS A 20 23.15 -41.64 -4.29
N TYR A 21 23.35 -41.30 -3.02
CA TYR A 21 22.67 -41.96 -1.90
C TYR A 21 21.18 -41.60 -1.78
N LEU A 22 20.77 -40.38 -2.16
CA LEU A 22 19.36 -40.00 -2.28
C LEU A 22 18.63 -40.79 -3.38
N GLY A 23 19.34 -41.14 -4.46
CA GLY A 23 18.78 -41.89 -5.60
C GLY A 23 18.99 -43.41 -5.58
N ALA A 24 19.96 -43.92 -4.81
CA ALA A 24 20.35 -45.33 -4.82
C ALA A 24 19.56 -46.18 -3.80
N GLY A 25 18.24 -46.17 -3.92
CA GLY A 25 17.36 -47.11 -3.21
C GLY A 25 16.81 -48.18 -4.16
N ARG A 26 17.66 -49.09 -4.66
CA ARG A 26 17.19 -50.26 -5.44
C ARG A 26 16.34 -51.16 -4.54
N GLY A 27 15.01 -51.00 -4.57
CA GLY A 27 14.06 -51.99 -4.05
C GLY A 27 12.83 -51.53 -3.24
N ARG A 28 12.41 -50.25 -3.24
CA ARG A 28 11.31 -49.80 -2.37
C ARG A 28 10.38 -48.76 -3.02
N GLY A 29 9.41 -49.20 -3.83
CA GLY A 29 8.40 -48.30 -4.42
C GLY A 29 7.63 -47.45 -3.39
N LEU A 30 7.32 -48.03 -2.22
CA LEU A 30 6.63 -47.33 -1.13
C LEU A 30 7.46 -46.18 -0.52
N LEU A 31 8.79 -46.36 -0.40
CA LEU A 31 9.67 -45.30 0.11
C LEU A 31 9.74 -44.13 -0.87
N SER A 32 9.85 -44.43 -2.18
CA SER A 32 9.83 -43.40 -3.22
C SER A 32 8.52 -42.62 -3.24
N LEU A 33 7.38 -43.28 -3.02
CA LEU A 33 6.06 -42.63 -2.98
C LEU A 33 5.94 -41.64 -1.81
N ILE A 34 6.35 -42.07 -0.60
CA ILE A 34 6.28 -41.21 0.59
C ILE A 34 7.17 -39.98 0.41
N THR A 35 8.40 -40.14 -0.11
CA THR A 35 9.29 -39.00 -0.37
C THR A 35 8.67 -37.98 -1.33
N TRP A 36 8.01 -38.42 -2.39
CA TRP A 36 7.32 -37.53 -3.32
C TRP A 36 6.14 -36.80 -2.69
N ILE A 37 5.32 -37.50 -1.89
CA ILE A 37 4.17 -36.89 -1.20
C ILE A 37 4.65 -35.87 -0.17
N SER A 38 5.65 -36.21 0.65
CA SER A 38 6.21 -35.28 1.65
C SER A 38 6.83 -34.06 1.00
N LEU A 39 7.58 -34.23 -0.08
CA LEU A 39 8.17 -33.10 -0.81
C LEU A 39 7.09 -32.21 -1.42
N GLY A 40 6.07 -32.80 -2.05
CA GLY A 40 4.92 -32.05 -2.58
C GLY A 40 4.18 -31.26 -1.50
N GLY A 41 3.93 -31.86 -0.34
CA GLY A 41 3.29 -31.19 0.79
C GLY A 41 4.09 -29.99 1.30
N VAL A 42 5.41 -30.12 1.45
CA VAL A 42 6.27 -29.02 1.88
C VAL A 42 6.27 -27.90 0.83
N ILE A 43 6.37 -28.22 -0.46
CA ILE A 43 6.33 -27.21 -1.53
C ILE A 43 5.01 -26.42 -1.48
N VAL A 44 3.87 -27.12 -1.40
CA VAL A 44 2.55 -26.48 -1.33
C VAL A 44 2.42 -25.63 -0.06
N GLY A 45 2.84 -26.14 1.09
CA GLY A 45 2.76 -25.43 2.37
C GLY A 45 3.61 -24.16 2.40
N VAL A 46 4.87 -24.24 1.96
CA VAL A 46 5.77 -23.08 1.92
C VAL A 46 5.27 -22.05 0.90
N THR A 47 4.81 -22.51 -0.28
CA THR A 47 4.27 -21.60 -1.30
C THR A 47 3.06 -20.85 -0.78
N ALA A 48 2.11 -21.54 -0.13
CA ALA A 48 0.94 -20.91 0.46
C ALA A 48 1.32 -19.86 1.52
N LEU A 49 2.28 -20.18 2.39
CA LEU A 49 2.75 -19.25 3.42
C LEU A 49 3.37 -17.99 2.82
N VAL A 50 4.27 -18.15 1.84
CA VAL A 50 4.92 -17.02 1.16
C VAL A 50 3.90 -16.14 0.44
N VAL A 51 2.91 -16.73 -0.23
CA VAL A 51 1.84 -15.98 -0.91
C VAL A 51 1.02 -15.17 0.08
N VAL A 52 0.60 -15.76 1.21
CA VAL A 52 -0.20 -15.05 2.22
C VAL A 52 0.57 -13.86 2.79
N ILE A 53 1.86 -14.04 3.10
CA ILE A 53 2.71 -12.95 3.57
C ILE A 53 2.80 -11.86 2.50
N GLY A 54 3.03 -12.23 1.23
CA GLY A 54 3.09 -11.27 0.13
C GLY A 54 1.79 -10.48 -0.07
N VAL A 55 0.63 -11.14 0.00
CA VAL A 55 -0.68 -10.49 -0.13
C VAL A 55 -0.94 -9.54 1.03
N MET A 56 -0.68 -9.98 2.26
CA MET A 56 -0.86 -9.14 3.44
C MET A 56 0.02 -7.90 3.39
N SER A 57 1.30 -8.05 3.02
CA SER A 57 2.23 -6.93 2.87
C SER A 57 1.80 -5.96 1.78
N GLY A 58 1.41 -6.45 0.60
CA GLY A 58 0.95 -5.60 -0.50
C GLY A 58 -0.35 -4.85 -0.17
N MET A 59 -1.31 -5.54 0.44
CA MET A 59 -2.57 -4.90 0.88
C MET A 59 -2.34 -3.88 1.98
N GLN A 60 -1.45 -4.17 2.93
CA GLN A 60 -1.10 -3.24 4.00
C GLN A 60 -0.49 -1.95 3.45
N GLU A 61 0.35 -2.03 2.42
CA GLU A 61 0.93 -0.85 1.77
C GLU A 61 -0.14 -0.03 1.01
N ASP A 62 -1.00 -0.68 0.24
CA ASP A 62 -2.08 -0.02 -0.50
C ASP A 62 -3.11 0.64 0.41
N LEU A 63 -3.53 -0.05 1.48
CA LEU A 63 -4.47 0.51 2.45
C LEU A 63 -3.86 1.67 3.24
N GLN A 64 -2.59 1.57 3.64
CA GLN A 64 -1.90 2.68 4.30
C GLN A 64 -1.79 3.87 3.36
N ALA A 65 -1.37 3.66 2.11
CA ALA A 65 -1.28 4.72 1.12
C ALA A 65 -2.64 5.39 0.90
N LYS A 66 -3.72 4.61 0.78
CA LYS A 66 -5.08 5.15 0.57
C LYS A 66 -5.62 5.94 1.75
N ILE A 67 -5.32 5.49 2.97
CA ILE A 67 -5.71 6.20 4.19
C ILE A 67 -4.91 7.51 4.32
N LEU A 68 -3.60 7.47 4.04
CA LEU A 68 -2.71 8.62 4.19
C LEU A 68 -2.87 9.64 3.05
N GLU A 69 -3.25 9.22 1.85
CA GLU A 69 -3.61 10.10 0.72
C GLU A 69 -4.84 10.96 1.01
N SER A 70 -5.78 10.46 1.83
CA SER A 70 -7.09 11.09 2.00
C SER A 70 -7.16 12.13 3.12
N THR A 71 -6.06 12.37 3.84
CA THR A 71 -6.02 13.33 4.95
C THR A 71 -4.85 14.30 4.80
N PRO A 72 -5.10 15.62 4.64
CA PRO A 72 -4.04 16.61 4.69
C PRO A 72 -3.31 16.50 6.03
N HIS A 73 -1.98 16.51 6.02
CA HIS A 73 -1.17 16.36 7.23
C HIS A 73 -1.36 17.54 8.20
N VAL A 74 -1.74 18.71 7.69
CA VAL A 74 -2.01 19.92 8.45
C VAL A 74 -3.27 20.59 7.88
N ILE A 75 -4.17 21.02 8.77
CA ILE A 75 -5.35 21.81 8.41
C ILE A 75 -5.21 23.17 9.10
N VAL A 76 -5.13 24.23 8.31
CA VAL A 76 -5.12 25.61 8.80
C VAL A 76 -6.55 26.15 8.79
N LEU A 77 -7.05 26.51 9.97
CA LEU A 77 -8.39 27.09 10.17
C LEU A 77 -8.23 28.44 10.86
N GLU A 78 -9.05 29.40 10.48
CA GLU A 78 -9.13 30.67 11.20
C GLU A 78 -9.73 30.44 12.59
N SER A 79 -9.11 31.04 13.60
CA SER A 79 -9.62 31.02 14.97
C SER A 79 -10.66 32.13 15.17
N GLY A 80 -11.93 31.85 14.85
CA GLY A 80 -13.01 32.84 14.95
C GLY A 80 -14.43 32.25 14.91
N THR A 81 -15.44 33.08 15.14
CA THR A 81 -16.87 32.71 15.05
C THR A 81 -17.33 32.41 13.62
N THR A 82 -16.57 32.87 12.63
CA THR A 82 -16.78 32.57 11.22
C THR A 82 -15.63 31.69 10.74
N LEU A 83 -15.93 30.46 10.32
CA LEU A 83 -14.98 29.54 9.67
C LEU A 83 -14.60 30.00 8.24
N ARG A 84 -14.45 31.31 8.03
CA ARG A 84 -14.23 31.94 6.72
C ARG A 84 -12.90 32.66 6.72
N LEU A 85 -11.88 31.98 6.23
CA LEU A 85 -10.56 32.56 6.02
C LEU A 85 -10.64 33.68 4.98
N HIS A 86 -10.52 34.92 5.43
CA HIS A 86 -10.26 36.07 4.56
C HIS A 86 -8.80 35.99 4.09
N GLU A 87 -8.51 36.37 2.83
CA GLU A 87 -7.13 36.40 2.27
C GLU A 87 -6.42 35.02 2.22
N TRP A 88 -7.14 33.98 1.80
CA TRP A 88 -6.58 32.62 1.69
C TRP A 88 -5.33 32.50 0.80
N GLU A 89 -5.17 33.39 -0.19
CA GLU A 89 -4.02 33.41 -1.11
C GLU A 89 -2.72 33.75 -0.36
N GLU A 90 -2.74 34.77 0.51
CA GLU A 90 -1.55 35.21 1.27
C GLU A 90 -1.13 34.18 2.32
N VAL A 91 -2.11 33.47 2.90
CA VAL A 91 -1.84 32.37 3.84
C VAL A 91 -1.23 31.16 3.14
N VAL A 92 -1.67 30.84 1.92
CA VAL A 92 -1.09 29.76 1.12
C VAL A 92 0.36 30.08 0.76
N ASP A 93 0.64 31.32 0.34
CA ASP A 93 2.01 31.74 0.00
C ASP A 93 2.94 31.67 1.22
N LEU A 94 2.51 32.12 2.40
CA LEU A 94 3.28 32.02 3.64
C LEU A 94 3.55 30.56 4.05
N VAL A 95 2.58 29.67 3.86
CA VAL A 95 2.71 28.24 4.19
C VAL A 95 3.67 27.54 3.22
N MET A 96 3.68 27.94 1.96
CA MET A 96 4.60 27.41 0.94
C MET A 96 6.07 27.85 1.14
N GLU A 97 6.34 28.89 1.94
CA GLU A 97 7.71 29.30 2.30
C GLU A 97 8.39 28.33 3.30
N VAL A 98 7.65 27.41 3.92
CA VAL A 98 8.20 26.43 4.86
C VAL A 98 8.78 25.23 4.10
N ASP A 99 10.08 24.97 4.25
CA ASP A 99 10.84 23.94 3.50
C ASP A 99 10.24 22.51 3.56
N GLU A 100 9.43 22.19 4.57
CA GLU A 100 8.79 20.87 4.75
C GLU A 100 7.42 20.76 4.07
N VAL A 101 6.89 21.83 3.48
CA VAL A 101 5.57 21.85 2.83
C VAL A 101 5.67 21.43 1.37
N VAL A 102 5.09 20.27 1.05
CA VAL A 102 5.10 19.69 -0.31
C VAL A 102 4.01 20.29 -1.20
N GLY A 103 2.93 20.83 -0.62
CA GLY A 103 1.85 21.50 -1.34
C GLY A 103 0.73 21.97 -0.42
N ALA A 104 0.10 23.08 -0.79
CA ALA A 104 -1.03 23.67 -0.08
C ALA A 104 -2.19 23.93 -1.06
N ALA A 105 -3.42 23.62 -0.64
CA ALA A 105 -4.63 23.89 -1.42
C ALA A 105 -5.75 24.40 -0.49
N PRO A 106 -6.50 25.43 -0.89
CA PRO A 106 -7.67 25.88 -0.13
C PRO A 106 -8.78 24.84 -0.22
N PHE A 107 -9.52 24.62 0.87
CA PHE A 107 -10.70 23.76 0.89
C PHE A 107 -11.90 24.47 1.49
N VAL A 108 -13.09 24.14 1.01
CA VAL A 108 -14.35 24.62 1.57
C VAL A 108 -14.99 23.49 2.37
N LEU A 109 -15.30 23.77 3.64
CA LEU A 109 -16.07 22.89 4.50
C LEU A 109 -17.51 23.40 4.58
N SER A 110 -18.45 22.68 3.95
CA SER A 110 -19.88 23.03 4.02
C SER A 110 -20.69 21.84 4.50
N GLN A 111 -21.61 22.08 5.44
CA GLN A 111 -22.61 21.09 5.82
C GLN A 111 -23.75 21.14 4.79
N VAL A 112 -24.04 20.00 4.15
CA VAL A 112 -25.11 19.89 3.17
C VAL A 112 -26.10 18.82 3.61
N SER A 113 -27.38 19.05 3.39
CA SER A 113 -28.42 18.05 3.64
C SER A 113 -28.77 17.37 2.33
N VAL A 114 -28.48 16.08 2.22
CA VAL A 114 -28.87 15.27 1.08
C VAL A 114 -30.22 14.65 1.40
N ALA A 115 -31.27 15.06 0.69
CA ALA A 115 -32.58 14.46 0.81
C ALA A 115 -32.75 13.37 -0.24
N ARG A 116 -33.04 12.14 0.19
CA ARG A 116 -33.49 11.07 -0.71
C ARG A 116 -35.01 11.05 -0.72
N THR A 117 -35.61 11.26 -1.88
CA THR A 117 -37.05 11.07 -2.08
C THR A 117 -37.34 9.60 -2.28
N GLY A 118 -37.97 8.97 -1.28
CA GLY A 118 -38.55 7.63 -1.38
C GLY A 118 -40.06 7.70 -1.60
N THR A 119 -40.69 6.55 -1.87
CA THR A 119 -42.15 6.42 -2.03
C THR A 119 -42.95 6.83 -0.79
N ASP A 120 -42.32 6.84 0.41
CA ASP A 120 -42.96 7.14 1.69
C ASP A 120 -42.50 8.46 2.35
N GLY A 121 -41.79 9.34 1.63
CA GLY A 121 -41.42 10.68 2.10
C GLY A 121 -39.97 11.10 1.86
N LEU A 122 -39.63 12.32 2.31
CA LEU A 122 -38.27 12.86 2.26
C LEU A 122 -37.52 12.48 3.55
N TYR A 123 -36.42 11.76 3.39
CA TYR A 123 -35.47 11.48 4.48
C TYR A 123 -34.22 12.36 4.27
N PRO A 124 -34.12 13.51 4.97
CA PRO A 124 -32.89 14.31 4.93
C PRO A 124 -31.80 13.63 5.74
N GLN A 125 -30.63 13.41 5.12
CA GLN A 125 -29.41 12.99 5.79
C GLN A 125 -28.38 14.11 5.69
N SER A 126 -27.86 14.54 6.83
CA SER A 126 -26.78 15.53 6.87
C SER A 126 -25.47 14.88 6.43
N ALA A 127 -24.76 15.50 5.51
CA ALA A 127 -23.44 15.11 5.04
C ALA A 127 -22.48 16.30 5.12
N ASN A 128 -21.21 16.03 5.46
CA ASN A 128 -20.16 17.03 5.36
C ASN A 128 -19.59 16.99 3.95
N LEU A 129 -19.71 18.10 3.21
CA LEU A 129 -19.11 18.26 1.90
C LEU A 129 -17.70 18.82 2.08
N TYR A 130 -16.71 18.04 1.66
CA TYR A 130 -15.31 18.47 1.52
C TYR A 130 -15.06 18.67 0.03
N GLY A 131 -14.73 19.89 -0.39
CA GLY A 131 -14.51 20.18 -1.81
C GLY A 131 -13.74 21.46 -2.04
N ILE A 132 -13.02 21.48 -3.16
CA ILE A 132 -12.41 22.66 -3.74
C ILE A 132 -13.53 23.42 -4.45
N ALA A 133 -13.54 24.75 -4.36
CA ALA A 133 -14.51 25.57 -5.09
C ALA A 133 -14.47 25.21 -6.60
N ILE A 134 -15.63 24.96 -7.20
CA ILE A 134 -15.81 24.48 -8.58
C ILE A 134 -15.27 25.46 -9.64
N ASP A 135 -14.82 26.67 -9.24
CA ASP A 135 -14.52 27.78 -10.16
C ASP A 135 -13.02 28.13 -10.30
N THR A 136 -12.10 27.40 -9.67
CA THR A 136 -10.66 27.70 -9.79
C THR A 136 -9.95 26.68 -10.67
N GLY A 137 -10.12 26.83 -11.99
CA GLY A 137 -9.31 26.12 -12.96
C GLY A 137 -7.86 26.62 -12.95
N ARG A 138 -6.93 25.77 -12.50
CA ARG A 138 -5.67 25.41 -13.18
C ARG A 138 -4.73 24.68 -12.22
N VAL A 139 -4.55 23.39 -12.51
CA VAL A 139 -3.58 22.44 -11.95
C VAL A 139 -4.10 21.62 -10.77
N ALA A 140 -4.39 20.35 -11.08
CA ALA A 140 -4.81 19.31 -10.16
C ALA A 140 -3.69 18.98 -9.15
N PRO A 141 -3.93 19.05 -7.83
CA PRO A 141 -2.93 18.73 -6.82
C PRO A 141 -2.74 17.22 -6.57
N THR A 142 -3.51 16.33 -7.21
CA THR A 142 -3.46 14.87 -6.98
C THR A 142 -3.58 14.06 -8.28
N GLU A 143 -2.88 12.93 -8.35
CA GLU A 143 -2.83 12.04 -9.54
C GLU A 143 -4.19 11.38 -9.83
N MET A 144 -5.08 11.28 -8.84
CA MET A 144 -6.43 10.72 -8.97
C MET A 144 -7.38 11.62 -9.79
N GLU A 145 -7.11 12.92 -9.88
CA GLU A 145 -7.92 13.87 -10.67
C GLU A 145 -7.56 13.83 -12.17
N ARG A 146 -6.37 13.29 -12.50
CA ARG A 146 -5.84 13.21 -13.87
C ARG A 146 -6.44 12.09 -14.72
N GLN A 147 -7.21 11.20 -14.10
CA GLN A 147 -7.79 10.03 -14.77
C GLN A 147 -9.28 10.21 -15.14
N ILE A 148 -9.89 11.36 -14.80
CA ILE A 148 -11.31 11.66 -15.01
C ILE A 148 -11.53 12.83 -15.99
N ILE A 149 -10.47 13.52 -16.43
CA ILE A 149 -10.52 14.57 -17.46
C ILE A 149 -9.99 14.03 -18.79
#